data_AF-A0A851FUB0-F1
#
_entry.id   AF-A0A851FUB0-F1
#
_cell.length_a   1.000
_cell.length_b   1.000
_cell.length_c   1.000
_cell.angle_alpha   90.00
_cell.angle_beta   90.00
_cell.angle_gamma   90.00
#
_symmetry.space_group_name_H-M   'P 1'
#
loop_
_entity.id
_entity.type
_entity.pdbx_description
1 polymer ?
#
loop_
_entity_poly.entity_id
_entity_poly.type
_entity_poly.pdbx_seq_one_letter_code
_entity_poly.pdbx_strand_id
1 'polypeptide(L)'
;QFLSVCAPLTQEHPEVLPFLSSRHARAHPEFLGSAEFRNILGRLLQRLRGRHCKVYVYINELCTVLKARALRRRLTLRAPTHPHRPGPSQCPHDPSQSPHGDSQCPHGPSQCPAVPSPRRDGSSDCPNGSSRPASDASPRDAAAPSARPGGSRRQIRYLENLLRVHAGEIRRLQERELDLQELDSEDSPYLQENRLKRRMMRIFRRLCQLKECSSLTGRVLEQRIRFRGTRYPEVNRRIERFINRPDVFPDYSDILREIRAASGRHGLGLGRRQMENMAQEAFREVGNRLQERRHLDLVYNFGSHLTDQYRPGQGTA
;
A
#
# COMPACT_ATOMS: atom_id res chain seq x y z
N GLN A 1 14.19 27.08 -32.76
CA GLN A 1 14.92 28.08 -31.95
C GLN A 1 15.47 27.50 -30.65
N PHE A 2 14.67 26.94 -29.73
CA PHE A 2 15.22 26.33 -28.51
C PHE A 2 16.12 25.12 -28.81
N LEU A 3 15.63 24.17 -29.61
CA LEU A 3 16.41 23.00 -30.05
C LEU A 3 17.73 23.37 -30.75
N SER A 4 17.74 24.43 -31.56
CA SER A 4 18.94 24.87 -32.27
C SER A 4 19.99 25.49 -31.34
N VAL A 5 19.57 26.08 -30.21
CA VAL A 5 20.51 26.58 -29.17
C VAL A 5 21.01 25.43 -28.30
N CYS A 6 20.18 24.41 -28.05
CA CYS A 6 20.60 23.22 -27.30
C CYS A 6 21.55 22.31 -28.09
N ALA A 7 21.40 22.20 -29.41
CA ALA A 7 22.17 21.27 -30.24
C ALA A 7 23.70 21.33 -30.07
N PRO A 8 24.37 22.50 -30.10
CA PRO A 8 25.81 22.57 -29.85
C PRO A 8 26.19 22.32 -28.38
N LEU A 9 25.25 22.43 -27.44
CA LEU A 9 25.47 22.29 -26.00
C LEU A 9 25.22 20.87 -25.48
N THR A 10 24.63 19.98 -26.29
CA THR A 10 24.31 18.59 -25.95
C THR A 10 25.01 17.60 -26.89
N GLN A 11 26.22 17.93 -27.36
CA GLN A 11 26.98 17.06 -28.28
C GLN A 11 27.33 15.69 -27.66
N GLU A 12 27.57 15.66 -26.35
CA GLU A 12 27.80 14.43 -25.58
C GLU A 12 26.58 13.51 -25.51
N HIS A 13 25.37 14.06 -25.66
CA HIS A 13 24.10 13.35 -25.54
C HIS A 13 23.13 13.75 -26.68
N PRO A 14 23.42 13.34 -27.93
CA PRO A 14 22.61 13.71 -29.09
C PRO A 14 21.17 13.19 -29.02
N GLU A 15 20.91 12.14 -28.24
CA GLU A 15 19.59 11.56 -27.98
C GLU A 15 18.60 12.53 -27.30
N VAL A 16 19.08 13.63 -26.71
CA VAL A 16 18.25 14.60 -26.01
C VAL A 16 17.37 15.43 -26.96
N LEU A 17 17.84 15.75 -28.16
CA LEU A 17 17.09 16.52 -29.15
C LEU A 17 15.88 15.74 -29.73
N PRO A 18 16.01 14.48 -30.18
CA PRO A 18 14.87 13.69 -30.61
C PRO A 18 13.93 13.38 -29.45
N PHE A 19 14.44 13.19 -28.23
CA PHE A 19 13.61 13.04 -27.03
C PHE A 19 12.74 14.28 -26.77
N LEU A 20 13.32 15.48 -26.77
CA LEU A 20 12.57 16.73 -26.56
C LEU A 20 11.54 16.97 -27.67
N SER A 21 11.89 16.63 -28.91
CA SER A 21 10.99 16.73 -30.07
C SER A 21 9.78 15.77 -29.93
N SER A 22 10.02 14.54 -29.47
CA SER A 22 8.97 13.58 -29.13
C SER A 22 8.06 14.09 -28.01
N ARG A 23 8.61 14.76 -26.98
CA ARG A 23 7.79 15.39 -25.92
C ARG A 23 6.93 16.53 -26.43
N HIS A 24 7.47 17.37 -27.32
CA HIS A 24 6.71 18.44 -27.96
C HIS A 24 5.54 17.88 -28.79
N ALA A 25 5.78 16.81 -29.56
CA ALA A 25 4.74 16.18 -30.38
C ALA A 25 3.59 15.56 -29.56
N ARG A 26 3.84 15.19 -28.31
CA ARG A 26 2.84 14.60 -27.40
C ARG A 26 2.08 15.62 -26.54
N ALA A 27 2.50 16.89 -26.56
CA ALA A 27 1.85 17.97 -25.83
C ALA A 27 0.52 18.39 -26.48
N HIS A 28 -0.40 18.92 -25.68
CA HIS A 28 -1.71 19.35 -26.16
C HIS A 28 -1.58 20.51 -27.17
N PRO A 29 -2.21 20.46 -28.36
CA PRO A 29 -2.09 21.51 -29.38
C PRO A 29 -2.48 22.91 -28.88
N GLU A 30 -3.52 23.01 -28.05
CA GLU A 30 -3.96 24.28 -27.45
C GLU A 30 -2.91 24.87 -26.50
N PHE A 31 -2.20 24.00 -25.76
CA PHE A 31 -1.11 24.44 -24.90
C PHE A 31 0.07 24.93 -25.75
N LEU A 32 0.43 24.23 -26.82
CA LEU A 32 1.51 24.63 -27.73
C LEU A 32 1.22 25.96 -28.44
N GLY A 33 -0.06 26.26 -28.72
CA GLY A 33 -0.49 27.55 -29.27
C GLY A 33 -0.66 28.67 -28.23
N SER A 34 -0.57 28.37 -26.94
CA SER A 34 -0.89 29.31 -25.87
C SER A 34 0.19 30.38 -25.64
N ALA A 35 -0.21 31.52 -25.07
CA ALA A 35 0.74 32.50 -24.55
C ALA A 35 1.59 31.94 -23.39
N GLU A 36 1.04 31.00 -22.61
CA GLU A 36 1.74 30.32 -21.52
C GLU A 36 3.00 29.62 -22.03
N PHE A 37 2.87 28.80 -23.09
CA PHE A 37 4.01 28.07 -23.66
C PHE A 37 5.06 29.01 -24.27
N ARG A 38 4.63 30.06 -24.97
CA ARG A 38 5.55 31.09 -25.52
C ARG A 38 6.34 31.80 -24.42
N ASN A 39 5.70 32.15 -23.31
CA ASN A 39 6.35 32.80 -22.17
C ASN A 39 7.38 31.88 -21.50
N ILE A 40 7.04 30.60 -21.33
CA ILE A 40 7.94 29.59 -20.77
C ILE A 40 9.16 29.41 -21.68
N LEU A 41 8.94 29.24 -22.99
CA LEU A 41 10.01 29.06 -23.97
C LEU A 41 10.92 30.30 -24.05
N GLY A 42 10.34 31.51 -24.02
CA GLY A 42 11.08 32.77 -23.98
C GLY A 42 11.97 32.89 -22.75
N ARG A 43 11.44 32.59 -21.56
CA ARG A 43 12.19 32.57 -20.30
C ARG A 43 13.34 31.57 -20.33
N LEU A 44 13.10 30.36 -20.85
CA LEU A 44 14.11 29.31 -20.95
C LEU A 44 15.20 29.67 -21.96
N LEU A 45 14.85 30.24 -23.11
CA LEU A 45 15.81 30.73 -24.10
C LEU A 45 16.72 31.83 -23.53
N GLN A 46 16.16 32.77 -22.77
CA GLN A 46 16.94 33.85 -22.15
C GLN A 46 17.91 33.30 -21.10
N ARG A 47 17.46 32.37 -20.25
CA ARG A 47 18.31 31.72 -19.24
C ARG A 47 19.39 30.84 -19.88
N LEU A 48 19.04 30.13 -20.94
CA LEU A 48 19.98 29.28 -21.68
C LEU A 48 21.08 30.12 -22.33
N ARG A 49 20.73 31.27 -22.93
CA ARG A 49 21.71 32.21 -23.50
C ARG A 49 22.64 32.84 -22.46
N GLY A 50 22.15 33.08 -21.24
CA GLY A 50 22.95 33.66 -20.15
C GLY A 50 23.83 32.66 -19.39
N ARG A 51 23.42 31.38 -19.26
CA ARG A 51 24.14 30.36 -18.49
C ARG A 51 24.07 28.98 -19.15
N HIS A 52 25.03 28.68 -20.01
CA HIS A 52 25.00 27.49 -20.86
C HIS A 52 25.30 26.20 -20.07
N CYS A 53 26.05 26.29 -18.97
CA CYS A 53 26.38 25.15 -18.09
C CYS A 53 25.14 24.48 -17.45
N LYS A 54 23.98 25.13 -17.48
CA LYS A 54 22.71 24.59 -16.95
C LYS A 54 21.76 24.12 -18.05
N VAL A 55 22.26 23.85 -19.26
CA VAL A 55 21.44 23.42 -20.41
C VAL A 55 20.50 22.25 -20.07
N TYR A 56 21.00 21.21 -19.39
CA TYR A 56 20.18 20.06 -19.00
C TYR A 56 19.09 20.39 -17.98
N VAL A 57 19.32 21.38 -17.11
CA VAL A 57 18.30 21.86 -16.16
C VAL A 57 17.15 22.53 -16.91
N TYR A 58 17.46 23.36 -17.91
CA TYR A 58 16.45 24.06 -18.70
C TYR A 58 15.71 23.11 -19.67
N ILE A 59 16.42 22.12 -20.21
CA ILE A 59 15.82 21.02 -20.97
C ILE A 59 14.86 20.25 -20.08
N ASN A 60 15.25 19.91 -18.85
CA ASN A 60 14.38 19.21 -17.91
C ASN A 60 13.17 20.05 -17.48
N GLU A 61 13.33 21.36 -17.27
CA GLU A 61 12.23 22.29 -16.98
C GLU A 61 11.21 22.28 -18.14
N LEU A 62 11.68 22.35 -19.39
CA LEU A 62 10.83 22.26 -20.58
C LEU A 62 10.13 20.89 -20.69
N CYS A 63 10.87 19.80 -20.50
CA CYS A 63 10.33 18.44 -20.52
C CYS A 63 9.22 18.26 -19.49
N THR A 64 9.40 18.79 -18.28
CA THR A 64 8.41 18.71 -17.19
C THR A 64 7.12 19.43 -17.56
N VAL A 65 7.23 20.63 -18.13
CA VAL A 65 6.07 21.42 -18.60
C VAL A 65 5.33 20.69 -19.72
N LEU A 66 6.06 20.18 -20.72
CA LEU A 66 5.46 19.44 -21.84
C LEU A 66 4.78 18.15 -21.36
N LYS A 67 5.39 17.43 -20.41
CA LYS A 67 4.82 16.22 -19.80
C LYS A 67 3.55 16.51 -19.00
N ALA A 68 3.53 17.60 -18.23
CA ALA A 68 2.36 18.01 -17.45
C ALA A 68 1.14 18.32 -18.34
N ARG A 69 1.38 18.80 -19.56
CA ARG A 69 0.35 19.15 -20.55
C ARG A 69 0.32 18.19 -21.75
N ALA A 70 0.80 16.96 -21.55
CA ALA A 70 0.73 15.90 -22.56
C ALA A 70 -0.70 15.37 -22.71
N LEU A 71 -1.06 14.96 -23.93
CA LEU A 71 -2.30 14.23 -24.19
C LEU A 71 -2.30 12.94 -23.38
N ARG A 72 -3.00 12.92 -22.25
CA ARG A 72 -3.27 11.68 -21.50
C ARG A 72 -4.18 10.82 -22.36
N ARG A 73 -3.63 9.87 -23.11
CA ARG A 73 -4.42 8.78 -23.67
C ARG A 73 -4.94 7.94 -22.50
N ARG A 74 -6.12 8.28 -21.99
CA ARG A 74 -6.95 7.33 -21.24
C ARG A 74 -7.24 6.19 -22.20
N LEU A 75 -6.59 5.05 -22.01
CA LEU A 75 -7.09 3.79 -22.56
C LEU A 75 -8.43 3.52 -21.87
N THR A 76 -9.52 3.88 -22.53
CA THR A 76 -10.84 3.32 -22.24
C THR A 76 -10.73 1.82 -22.46
N LEU A 77 -10.72 1.06 -21.36
CA LEU A 77 -10.92 -0.38 -21.37
C LEU A 77 -12.29 -0.63 -22.01
N ARG A 78 -12.28 -0.98 -23.30
CA ARG A 78 -13.47 -1.41 -24.04
C ARG A 78 -13.94 -2.73 -23.43
N ALA A 79 -15.04 -2.68 -22.69
CA ALA A 79 -15.74 -3.87 -22.23
C ALA A 79 -16.19 -4.71 -23.45
N PRO A 80 -16.13 -6.05 -23.38
CA PRO A 80 -16.54 -6.91 -24.48
C PRO A 80 -18.05 -6.79 -24.72
N THR A 81 -18.40 -6.49 -25.97
CA THR A 81 -19.76 -6.40 -26.49
C THR A 81 -20.36 -7.80 -26.61
N HIS A 82 -21.47 -8.07 -25.91
CA HIS A 82 -22.39 -9.15 -26.26
C HIS A 82 -23.42 -8.64 -27.28
N PRO A 83 -23.80 -9.44 -28.30
CA PRO A 83 -24.79 -9.04 -29.29
C PRO A 83 -26.19 -9.47 -28.83
N HIS A 84 -27.12 -8.52 -28.65
CA HIS A 84 -28.55 -8.76 -28.86
C HIS A 84 -29.30 -7.44 -29.14
N ARG A 85 -30.37 -7.57 -29.93
CA ARG A 85 -31.03 -6.70 -30.92
C ARG A 85 -31.94 -5.57 -30.34
N PRO A 86 -32.33 -4.52 -31.12
CA PRO A 86 -32.87 -3.25 -30.59
C PRO A 86 -34.41 -3.15 -30.61
N GLY A 87 -34.93 -2.20 -29.84
CA GLY A 87 -36.31 -1.71 -29.90
C GLY A 87 -36.38 -0.25 -29.38
N PRO A 88 -37.08 0.68 -30.05
CA PRO A 88 -36.91 2.11 -29.84
C PRO A 88 -38.04 2.73 -28.97
N SER A 89 -37.73 3.80 -28.25
CA SER A 89 -38.65 4.91 -27.88
C SER A 89 -37.76 6.01 -27.27
N GLN A 90 -37.37 7.03 -28.04
CA GLN A 90 -38.01 8.36 -28.12
C GLN A 90 -38.15 9.08 -26.75
N CYS A 91 -37.22 10.02 -26.59
CA CYS A 91 -37.08 11.32 -25.91
C CYS A 91 -38.38 12.05 -25.43
N PRO A 92 -38.37 13.29 -24.86
CA PRO A 92 -37.26 14.25 -24.66
C PRO A 92 -37.33 15.18 -23.39
N HIS A 93 -36.35 16.08 -23.28
CA HIS A 93 -36.33 17.43 -22.64
C HIS A 93 -36.04 17.60 -21.12
N ASP A 94 -34.79 18.00 -20.83
CA ASP A 94 -34.29 19.28 -20.22
C ASP A 94 -35.27 20.26 -19.52
N PRO A 95 -34.80 21.28 -18.76
CA PRO A 95 -33.52 21.46 -18.03
C PRO A 95 -33.73 22.05 -16.60
N SER A 96 -32.61 22.41 -15.94
CA SER A 96 -32.46 23.61 -15.10
C SER A 96 -32.52 23.52 -13.55
N GLN A 97 -31.48 24.15 -12.98
CA GLN A 97 -31.44 24.98 -11.76
C GLN A 97 -31.11 24.32 -10.40
N SER A 98 -29.83 24.41 -10.03
CA SER A 98 -29.38 24.88 -8.70
C SER A 98 -29.75 26.37 -8.53
N PRO A 99 -29.82 27.00 -7.31
CA PRO A 99 -28.76 26.96 -6.29
C PRO A 99 -29.14 27.23 -4.79
N HIS A 100 -28.14 27.16 -3.89
CA HIS A 100 -27.99 27.76 -2.53
C HIS A 100 -29.10 27.55 -1.46
N GLY A 101 -28.88 27.36 -0.16
CA GLY A 101 -27.72 27.44 0.73
C GLY A 101 -28.16 27.14 2.19
N ASP A 102 -27.20 27.21 3.10
CA ASP A 102 -27.30 27.35 4.57
C ASP A 102 -27.49 26.13 5.52
N SER A 103 -26.37 25.86 6.21
CA SER A 103 -26.17 26.04 7.66
C SER A 103 -26.92 25.18 8.71
N GLN A 104 -26.07 24.55 9.54
CA GLN A 104 -26.17 24.22 10.98
C GLN A 104 -26.70 22.85 11.44
N CYS A 105 -25.84 22.18 12.22
CA CYS A 105 -26.13 21.08 13.15
C CYS A 105 -27.09 21.52 14.26
N PRO A 106 -27.79 20.58 14.93
CA PRO A 106 -27.51 20.41 16.37
C PRO A 106 -27.68 18.97 16.93
N HIS A 107 -27.30 18.86 18.20
CA HIS A 107 -27.27 17.75 19.15
C HIS A 107 -28.59 16.96 19.37
N GLY A 108 -28.47 15.75 19.97
CA GLY A 108 -29.53 14.77 20.34
C GLY A 108 -30.57 15.24 21.40
N PRO A 109 -31.28 14.35 22.15
CA PRO A 109 -30.80 13.08 22.75
C PRO A 109 -31.83 11.90 22.89
N SER A 110 -31.33 10.78 23.44
CA SER A 110 -31.97 9.85 24.42
C SER A 110 -33.17 8.91 24.13
N GLN A 111 -32.93 7.63 24.46
CA GLN A 111 -33.71 6.72 25.35
C GLN A 111 -34.50 5.52 24.80
N CYS A 112 -34.29 4.40 25.53
CA CYS A 112 -34.80 3.03 25.39
C CYS A 112 -36.25 2.86 25.90
N PRO A 113 -36.84 1.63 25.89
CA PRO A 113 -36.74 0.78 27.10
C PRO A 113 -36.76 -0.75 26.86
N ALA A 114 -36.46 -1.50 27.93
CA ALA A 114 -36.45 -2.97 28.04
C ALA A 114 -37.02 -3.42 29.41
N VAL A 115 -37.84 -4.49 29.49
CA VAL A 115 -38.06 -5.48 30.61
C VAL A 115 -39.19 -6.48 30.19
N PRO A 116 -39.50 -7.63 30.89
CA PRO A 116 -38.90 -8.27 32.09
C PRO A 116 -38.74 -9.83 32.14
N SER A 117 -37.84 -10.28 33.04
CA SER A 117 -37.84 -11.38 34.07
C SER A 117 -39.02 -12.38 34.22
N PRO A 118 -38.90 -13.59 34.87
CA PRO A 118 -38.23 -13.80 36.17
C PRO A 118 -37.55 -15.18 36.49
N ARG A 119 -36.97 -15.22 37.71
CA ARG A 119 -36.21 -16.27 38.41
C ARG A 119 -37.10 -17.28 39.16
N ARG A 120 -36.56 -18.46 39.52
CA ARG A 120 -36.95 -19.28 40.68
C ARG A 120 -35.74 -19.94 41.34
N ASP A 121 -35.72 -19.90 42.68
CA ASP A 121 -34.91 -20.67 43.63
C ASP A 121 -35.87 -21.55 44.44
N GLY A 122 -35.46 -22.74 44.89
CA GLY A 122 -36.23 -23.56 45.83
C GLY A 122 -35.79 -25.03 45.97
N SER A 123 -35.42 -25.39 47.20
CA SER A 123 -34.81 -26.60 47.79
C SER A 123 -35.59 -27.94 47.80
N SER A 124 -34.84 -29.01 48.11
CA SER A 124 -35.21 -30.27 48.83
C SER A 124 -35.89 -31.45 48.09
N ASP A 125 -35.16 -32.55 47.89
CA ASP A 125 -35.28 -33.83 48.63
C ASP A 125 -34.65 -35.02 47.86
N CYS A 126 -33.89 -35.86 48.56
CA CYS A 126 -33.39 -37.17 48.11
C CYS A 126 -34.37 -38.28 48.56
N PRO A 127 -34.45 -39.44 47.89
CA PRO A 127 -33.68 -40.57 48.42
C PRO A 127 -33.14 -41.60 47.40
N ASN A 128 -31.92 -42.05 47.68
CA ASN A 128 -31.32 -43.39 47.70
C ASN A 128 -31.74 -44.53 46.74
N GLY A 129 -30.70 -45.24 46.25
CA GLY A 129 -30.69 -46.62 45.73
C GLY A 129 -30.53 -46.71 44.21
N SER A 130 -29.63 -47.47 43.57
CA SER A 130 -28.69 -48.51 43.97
C SER A 130 -27.76 -48.82 42.76
N SER A 131 -26.51 -49.20 43.04
CA SER A 131 -25.68 -50.20 42.34
C SER A 131 -25.34 -50.10 40.82
N ARG A 132 -24.05 -49.84 40.56
CA ARG A 132 -23.07 -50.35 39.53
C ARG A 132 -23.37 -51.73 38.86
N PRO A 133 -22.62 -52.22 37.82
CA PRO A 133 -21.35 -51.75 37.21
C PRO A 133 -21.24 -51.82 35.64
N ALA A 134 -20.02 -51.49 35.18
CA ALA A 134 -19.43 -51.41 33.84
C ALA A 134 -19.25 -52.73 33.03
N SER A 135 -18.87 -52.58 31.75
CA SER A 135 -18.19 -53.47 30.77
C SER A 135 -18.90 -53.39 29.40
N ASP A 136 -18.30 -53.39 28.20
CA ASP A 136 -16.93 -53.48 27.70
C ASP A 136 -16.96 -53.13 26.18
N ALA A 137 -15.79 -52.84 25.60
CA ALA A 137 -15.36 -53.12 24.23
C ALA A 137 -16.11 -52.58 22.98
N SER A 138 -15.45 -51.62 22.31
CA SER A 138 -15.43 -51.28 20.86
C SER A 138 -15.14 -52.51 19.95
N PRO A 139 -15.07 -52.46 18.57
CA PRO A 139 -14.87 -51.29 17.68
C PRO A 139 -15.48 -51.37 16.23
N ARG A 140 -15.15 -50.34 15.43
CA ARG A 140 -15.02 -50.29 13.95
C ARG A 140 -16.26 -49.92 13.14
N ASP A 141 -16.37 -48.63 12.84
CA ASP A 141 -16.47 -48.20 11.45
C ASP A 141 -15.52 -47.03 11.21
N ALA A 142 -14.48 -47.31 10.44
CA ALA A 142 -13.51 -46.33 9.97
C ALA A 142 -14.17 -45.48 8.88
N ALA A 143 -14.96 -44.48 9.29
CA ALA A 143 -15.32 -43.38 8.42
C ALA A 143 -14.05 -42.57 8.12
N ALA A 144 -13.56 -42.71 6.89
CA ALA A 144 -12.51 -41.90 6.32
C ALA A 144 -12.75 -40.40 6.61
N PRO A 145 -11.70 -39.60 6.91
CA PRO A 145 -11.89 -38.18 7.08
C PRO A 145 -12.34 -37.62 5.72
N SER A 146 -13.60 -37.22 5.66
CA SER A 146 -14.16 -36.48 4.53
C SER A 146 -13.23 -35.31 4.24
N ALA A 147 -12.78 -35.23 2.99
CA ALA A 147 -11.88 -34.19 2.52
C ALA A 147 -12.48 -32.82 2.86
N ARG A 148 -11.83 -32.12 3.80
CA ARG A 148 -12.16 -30.73 4.16
C ARG A 148 -12.11 -29.84 2.90
N PRO A 149 -12.86 -28.73 2.85
CA PRO A 149 -13.12 -27.94 1.65
C PRO A 149 -11.93 -27.05 1.26
N GLY A 150 -10.77 -27.66 1.04
CA GLY A 150 -9.64 -27.00 0.40
C GLY A 150 -9.96 -26.68 -1.05
N GLY A 151 -9.43 -25.55 -1.55
CA GLY A 151 -9.66 -25.12 -2.93
C GLY A 151 -9.34 -26.21 -3.95
N SER A 152 -10.03 -26.18 -5.11
CA SER A 152 -9.83 -27.16 -6.17
C SER A 152 -8.33 -27.36 -6.46
N ARG A 153 -7.83 -28.60 -6.32
CA ARG A 153 -6.42 -28.94 -6.55
C ARG A 153 -5.91 -28.46 -7.91
N ARG A 154 -6.78 -28.48 -8.93
CA ARG A 154 -6.48 -27.95 -10.27
C ARG A 154 -6.28 -26.44 -10.26
N GLN A 155 -7.12 -25.70 -9.53
CA GLN A 155 -7.01 -24.26 -9.37
C GLN A 155 -5.73 -23.87 -8.61
N ILE A 156 -5.38 -24.60 -7.56
CA ILE A 156 -4.14 -24.36 -6.80
C ILE A 156 -2.92 -24.53 -7.73
N ARG A 157 -2.83 -25.65 -8.47
CA ARG A 157 -1.75 -25.90 -9.43
C ARG A 157 -1.68 -24.82 -10.52
N TYR A 158 -2.82 -24.38 -11.03
CA TYR A 158 -2.88 -23.31 -12.02
C TYR A 158 -2.31 -21.99 -11.47
N LEU A 159 -2.73 -21.60 -10.27
CA LEU A 159 -2.27 -20.36 -9.64
C LEU A 159 -0.77 -20.42 -9.26
N GLU A 160 -0.27 -21.57 -8.82
CA GLU A 160 1.16 -21.79 -8.58
C GLU A 160 1.99 -21.68 -9.86
N ASN A 161 1.52 -22.29 -10.96
CA ASN A 161 2.16 -22.14 -12.26
C ASN A 161 2.13 -20.69 -12.74
N LEU A 162 1.00 -19.99 -12.57
CA LEU A 162 0.88 -18.58 -12.92
C LEU A 162 1.84 -17.70 -12.11
N LEU A 163 2.05 -18.03 -10.83
CA LEU A 163 3.04 -17.35 -9.98
C LEU A 163 4.47 -17.53 -10.54
N ARG A 164 4.81 -18.75 -10.99
CA ARG A 164 6.11 -19.05 -11.61
C ARG A 164 6.30 -18.29 -12.93
N VAL A 165 5.28 -18.24 -13.78
CA VAL A 165 5.30 -17.49 -15.04
C VAL A 165 5.50 -16.00 -14.79
N HIS A 166 4.79 -15.42 -13.82
CA HIS A 166 4.97 -14.01 -13.45
C HIS A 166 6.35 -13.73 -12.85
N ALA A 167 6.90 -14.66 -12.05
CA ALA A 167 8.25 -14.50 -11.51
C ALA A 167 9.32 -14.49 -12.62
N GLY A 168 9.18 -15.36 -13.63
CA GLY A 168 10.06 -15.38 -14.80
C GLY A 168 9.99 -14.07 -15.61
N GLU A 169 8.77 -13.57 -15.85
CA GLU A 169 8.59 -12.31 -16.58
C GLU A 169 9.11 -11.09 -15.80
N ILE A 170 8.96 -11.08 -14.47
CA ILE A 170 9.56 -10.04 -13.62
C ILE A 170 11.09 -10.03 -13.77
N ARG A 171 11.75 -11.20 -13.75
CA ARG A 171 13.21 -11.27 -13.94
C ARG A 171 13.63 -10.72 -15.30
N ARG A 172 12.91 -11.10 -16.36
CA ARG A 172 13.16 -10.60 -17.72
C ARG A 172 13.00 -9.08 -17.82
N LEU A 173 11.99 -8.51 -17.15
CA LEU A 173 11.78 -7.06 -17.13
C LEU A 173 12.83 -6.33 -16.30
N GLN A 174 13.37 -6.94 -15.24
CA GLN A 174 14.44 -6.39 -14.40
C GLN A 174 15.79 -6.34 -15.12
N GLU A 175 16.05 -7.29 -16.02
CA GLU A 175 17.27 -7.34 -16.85
C GLU A 175 17.21 -6.41 -18.07
N ARG A 176 16.03 -5.92 -18.44
CA ARG A 176 15.86 -5.05 -19.60
C ARG A 176 16.39 -3.65 -19.29
N GLU A 177 17.31 -3.18 -20.12
CA GLU A 177 17.76 -1.79 -20.12
C GLU A 177 16.64 -0.87 -20.63
N LEU A 178 16.47 0.29 -20.00
CA LEU A 178 15.50 1.29 -20.43
C LEU A 178 16.22 2.48 -21.07
N ASP A 179 15.77 2.86 -22.27
CA ASP A 179 16.21 4.10 -22.90
C ASP A 179 15.43 5.32 -22.38
N LEU A 180 15.90 6.52 -22.72
CA LEU A 180 15.26 7.77 -22.28
C LEU A 180 13.81 7.93 -22.74
N GLN A 181 13.43 7.33 -23.89
CA GLN A 181 12.06 7.42 -24.40
C GLN A 181 11.13 6.49 -23.61
N GLU A 182 11.61 5.29 -23.27
CA GLU A 182 10.94 4.27 -22.50
C GLU A 182 10.75 4.67 -21.04
N LEU A 183 11.72 5.37 -20.42
CA LEU A 183 11.55 5.98 -19.07
C LEU A 183 10.26 6.79 -18.94
N ASP A 184 9.84 7.33 -20.08
CA ASP A 184 8.86 8.37 -20.20
C ASP A 184 7.59 7.86 -20.93
N SER A 185 7.51 6.53 -21.08
CA SER A 185 6.38 5.73 -21.53
C SER A 185 5.54 5.23 -20.34
N GLU A 186 4.21 5.22 -20.50
CA GLU A 186 3.27 4.69 -19.51
C GLU A 186 3.26 3.15 -19.45
N ASP A 187 3.85 2.50 -20.46
CA ASP A 187 4.05 1.06 -20.55
C ASP A 187 5.54 0.72 -20.55
N SER A 188 6.35 1.49 -19.80
CA SER A 188 7.77 1.18 -19.60
C SER A 188 7.96 -0.19 -18.93
N PRO A 189 9.09 -0.89 -19.19
CA PRO A 189 9.39 -2.17 -18.54
C PRO A 189 9.28 -2.11 -17.00
N TYR A 190 9.73 -1.00 -16.41
CA TYR A 190 9.62 -0.72 -14.97
C TYR A 190 8.17 -0.67 -14.47
N LEU A 191 7.28 0.01 -15.19
CA LEU A 191 5.86 0.08 -14.82
C LEU A 191 5.15 -1.26 -15.03
N GLN A 192 5.53 -2.01 -16.07
CA GLN A 192 5.04 -3.38 -16.30
C GLN A 192 5.44 -4.31 -15.15
N GLU A 193 6.70 -4.24 -14.68
CA GLU A 193 7.20 -5.01 -13.53
C GLU A 193 6.34 -4.75 -12.28
N ASN A 194 6.08 -3.48 -11.95
CA ASN A 194 5.23 -3.10 -10.82
C ASN A 194 3.78 -3.64 -10.98
N ARG A 195 3.19 -3.55 -12.17
CA ARG A 195 1.84 -4.12 -12.44
C ARG A 195 1.82 -5.64 -12.23
N LEU A 196 2.87 -6.34 -12.65
CA LEU A 196 3.02 -7.79 -12.46
C LEU A 196 3.21 -8.15 -10.98
N LYS A 197 4.08 -7.45 -10.23
CA LYS A 197 4.25 -7.64 -8.78
C LYS A 197 2.94 -7.49 -8.02
N ARG A 198 2.12 -6.49 -8.36
CA ARG A 198 0.77 -6.31 -7.77
C ARG A 198 -0.19 -7.45 -8.11
N ARG A 199 -0.15 -7.98 -9.35
CA ARG A 199 -0.94 -9.16 -9.75
C ARG A 199 -0.48 -10.41 -9.00
N MET A 200 0.83 -10.61 -8.89
CA MET A 200 1.47 -11.69 -8.16
C MET A 200 0.99 -11.73 -6.70
N MET A 201 0.93 -10.58 -6.03
CA MET A 201 0.44 -10.53 -4.65
C MET A 201 -1.06 -10.86 -4.51
N ARG A 202 -1.89 -10.54 -5.52
CA ARG A 202 -3.29 -10.97 -5.52
C ARG A 202 -3.43 -12.48 -5.67
N ILE A 203 -2.62 -13.08 -6.54
CA ILE A 203 -2.56 -14.54 -6.72
C ILE A 203 -2.09 -15.22 -5.43
N PHE A 204 -1.03 -14.70 -4.79
CA PHE A 204 -0.53 -15.20 -3.52
C PHE A 204 -1.59 -15.19 -2.42
N ARG A 205 -2.30 -14.07 -2.22
CA ARG A 205 -3.40 -14.00 -1.25
C ARG A 205 -4.51 -15.00 -1.56
N ARG A 206 -4.84 -15.20 -2.84
CA ARG A 206 -5.83 -16.20 -3.24
C ARG A 206 -5.35 -17.63 -2.97
N LEU A 207 -4.07 -17.91 -3.20
CA LEU A 207 -3.46 -19.20 -2.86
C LEU A 207 -3.51 -19.46 -1.35
N CYS A 208 -3.18 -18.46 -0.52
CA CYS A 208 -3.28 -18.57 0.93
C CYS A 208 -4.71 -18.91 1.39
N GLN A 209 -5.72 -18.25 0.80
CA GLN A 209 -7.13 -18.56 1.07
C GLN A 209 -7.50 -20.00 0.68
N LEU A 210 -7.09 -20.46 -0.51
CA LEU A 210 -7.42 -21.80 -1.00
C LEU A 210 -6.70 -22.92 -0.24
N LYS A 211 -5.53 -22.61 0.34
CA LYS A 211 -4.72 -23.53 1.16
C LYS A 211 -5.00 -23.41 2.67
N GLU A 212 -5.91 -22.53 3.08
CA GLU A 212 -6.22 -22.25 4.49
C GLU A 212 -4.97 -21.86 5.32
N CYS A 213 -4.05 -21.10 4.74
CA CYS A 213 -2.85 -20.63 5.43
C CYS A 213 -2.79 -19.10 5.55
N SER A 214 -1.97 -18.63 6.49
CA SER A 214 -1.76 -17.20 6.71
C SER A 214 -1.10 -16.54 5.49
N SER A 215 -1.41 -15.26 5.26
CA SER A 215 -0.76 -14.45 4.21
C SER A 215 0.57 -13.82 4.66
N LEU A 216 1.10 -14.25 5.82
CA LEU A 216 2.41 -13.81 6.32
C LEU A 216 3.51 -14.35 5.41
N THR A 217 4.47 -13.49 5.11
CA THR A 217 5.56 -13.77 4.17
C THR A 217 6.89 -14.05 4.87
N GLY A 218 6.93 -13.91 6.20
CA GLY A 218 8.14 -14.10 7.00
C GLY A 218 9.02 -12.84 7.04
N ARG A 219 8.47 -11.67 6.67
CA ARG A 219 9.20 -10.41 6.66
C ARG A 219 9.57 -9.94 8.06
N VAL A 220 10.66 -9.19 8.17
CA VAL A 220 11.10 -8.62 9.44
C VAL A 220 10.07 -7.64 10.01
N LEU A 221 9.34 -6.93 9.15
CA LEU A 221 8.21 -6.07 9.58
C LEU A 221 7.06 -6.83 10.26
N GLU A 222 6.91 -8.13 9.98
CA GLU A 222 5.87 -8.97 10.59
C GLU A 222 6.26 -9.43 12.00
N GLN A 223 7.54 -9.31 12.38
CA GLN A 223 8.03 -9.71 13.69
C GLN A 223 7.55 -8.74 14.78
N ARG A 224 6.97 -9.32 15.84
CA ARG A 224 6.42 -8.57 16.98
C ARG A 224 7.54 -8.00 17.83
N ILE A 225 7.58 -6.67 17.97
CA ILE A 225 8.45 -5.96 18.89
C ILE A 225 7.85 -6.09 20.29
N ARG A 226 8.55 -6.73 21.22
CA ARG A 226 8.17 -6.75 22.64
C ARG A 226 8.56 -5.43 23.29
N PHE A 227 7.76 -4.91 24.22
CA PHE A 227 8.11 -3.69 24.96
C PHE A 227 8.00 -3.93 26.46
N ARG A 228 9.10 -3.65 27.18
CA ARG A 228 9.22 -3.83 28.64
C ARG A 228 9.97 -2.66 29.30
N GLY A 229 9.89 -1.46 28.71
CA GLY A 229 10.64 -0.29 29.16
C GLY A 229 10.16 0.31 30.48
N THR A 230 8.95 -0.03 30.95
CA THR A 230 8.39 0.52 32.19
C THR A 230 8.20 -0.55 33.26
N ARG A 231 8.08 -0.12 34.52
CA ARG A 231 7.74 -1.00 35.66
C ARG A 231 6.28 -1.46 35.67
N TYR A 232 5.44 -0.88 34.82
CA TYR A 232 3.99 -1.12 34.81
C TYR A 232 3.60 -2.03 33.64
N PRO A 233 3.24 -3.32 33.88
CA PRO A 233 2.90 -4.26 32.82
C PRO A 233 1.71 -3.80 31.96
N GLU A 234 0.78 -3.05 32.52
CA GLU A 234 -0.41 -2.51 31.85
C GLU A 234 -0.01 -1.50 30.77
N VAL A 235 0.93 -0.61 31.10
CA VAL A 235 1.52 0.36 30.18
C VAL A 235 2.30 -0.38 29.09
N ASN A 236 3.13 -1.35 29.50
CA ASN A 236 3.94 -2.14 28.57
C ASN A 236 3.08 -2.86 27.52
N ARG A 237 2.03 -3.57 27.95
CA ARG A 237 1.08 -4.26 27.05
C ARG A 237 0.33 -3.31 26.14
N ARG A 238 0.10 -2.06 26.57
CA ARG A 238 -0.61 -1.06 25.76
C ARG A 238 0.29 -0.48 24.67
N ILE A 239 1.50 -0.08 25.02
CA ILE A 239 2.52 0.37 24.06
C ILE A 239 2.85 -0.76 23.09
N GLU A 240 3.07 -1.98 23.57
CA GLU A 240 3.37 -3.14 22.73
C GLU A 240 2.25 -3.42 21.69
N ARG A 241 0.98 -3.34 22.09
CA ARG A 241 -0.14 -3.50 21.15
C ARG A 241 -0.20 -2.37 20.13
N PHE A 242 0.18 -1.16 20.52
CA PHE A 242 0.12 0.01 19.65
C PHE A 242 1.21 -0.02 18.57
N ILE A 243 2.46 -0.32 18.95
CA ILE A 243 3.62 -0.30 18.03
C ILE A 243 3.63 -1.46 17.03
N ASN A 244 2.89 -2.53 17.32
CA ASN A 244 2.78 -3.71 16.45
C ASN A 244 1.58 -3.66 15.50
N ARG A 245 0.89 -2.53 15.40
CA ARG A 245 -0.12 -2.30 14.35
C ARG A 245 0.55 -2.09 13.00
N PRO A 246 -0.09 -2.48 11.88
CA PRO A 246 0.46 -2.25 10.54
C PRO A 246 0.60 -0.75 10.28
N ASP A 247 1.70 -0.36 9.61
CA ASP A 247 2.00 1.01 9.15
C ASP A 247 2.00 2.10 10.24
N VAL A 248 2.13 1.75 11.51
CA VAL A 248 2.22 2.72 12.61
C VAL A 248 3.68 3.09 12.86
N PHE A 249 3.97 4.39 12.89
CA PHE A 249 5.20 4.96 13.41
C PHE A 249 4.82 6.09 14.37
N PRO A 250 4.83 5.83 15.70
CA PRO A 250 4.26 6.74 16.67
C PRO A 250 5.14 7.96 16.86
N ASP A 251 4.52 9.10 17.17
CA ASP A 251 5.23 10.26 17.71
C ASP A 251 5.27 10.22 19.26
N TYR A 252 5.89 11.22 19.88
CA TYR A 252 5.92 11.33 21.35
C TYR A 252 4.52 11.46 21.96
N SER A 253 3.64 12.23 21.32
CA SER A 253 2.29 12.51 21.80
C SER A 253 1.42 11.24 21.80
N ASP A 254 1.59 10.38 20.81
CA ASP A 254 0.94 9.09 20.70
C ASP A 254 1.33 8.17 21.87
N ILE A 255 2.63 8.07 22.17
CA ILE A 255 3.12 7.26 23.29
C ILE A 255 2.61 7.82 24.63
N LEU A 256 2.65 9.14 24.80
CA LEU A 256 2.13 9.79 26.00
C LEU A 256 0.61 9.57 26.16
N ARG A 257 -0.15 9.60 25.06
CA ARG A 257 -1.58 9.29 25.06
C ARG A 257 -1.85 7.86 25.51
N GLU A 258 -1.08 6.89 25.01
CA GLU A 258 -1.21 5.49 25.42
C GLU A 258 -0.87 5.28 26.91
N ILE A 259 0.15 5.97 27.44
CA ILE A 259 0.51 5.93 28.87
C ILE A 259 -0.58 6.55 29.73
N ARG A 260 -1.08 7.74 29.38
CA ARG A 260 -2.19 8.40 30.11
C ARG A 260 -3.43 7.51 30.14
N ALA A 261 -3.75 6.90 29.01
CA ALA A 261 -4.92 6.02 28.90
C ALA A 261 -4.73 4.68 29.64
N ALA A 262 -3.50 4.17 29.78
CA ALA A 262 -3.21 3.04 30.66
C ALA A 262 -3.34 3.43 32.14
N SER A 263 -2.75 4.57 32.53
CA SER A 263 -2.79 5.09 33.91
C SER A 263 -4.21 5.32 34.39
N GLY A 264 -5.04 6.01 33.60
CA GLY A 264 -6.44 6.29 33.96
C GLY A 264 -7.32 5.04 33.99
N ARG A 265 -7.06 4.06 33.11
CA ARG A 265 -7.85 2.81 33.08
C ARG A 265 -7.55 1.90 34.28
N HIS A 266 -6.30 1.86 34.73
CA HIS A 266 -5.84 0.94 35.76
C HIS A 266 -5.59 1.62 37.12
N GLY A 267 -5.90 2.91 37.25
CA GLY A 267 -5.75 3.64 38.51
C GLY A 267 -4.31 3.69 39.02
N LEU A 268 -3.32 3.81 38.13
CA LEU A 268 -1.90 3.69 38.50
C LEU A 268 -1.36 4.88 39.33
N GLY A 269 -2.15 5.95 39.50
CA GLY A 269 -1.77 7.12 40.31
C GLY A 269 -0.56 7.90 39.80
N LEU A 270 -0.19 7.75 38.51
CA LEU A 270 1.01 8.38 37.96
C LEU A 270 0.84 9.90 37.82
N GLY A 271 1.78 10.66 38.39
CA GLY A 271 1.82 12.11 38.23
C GLY A 271 2.17 12.54 36.80
N ARG A 272 1.78 13.77 36.42
CA ARG A 272 2.00 14.29 35.05
C ARG A 272 3.47 14.22 34.61
N ARG A 273 4.40 14.72 35.44
CA ARG A 273 5.85 14.68 35.16
C ARG A 273 6.39 13.26 35.00
N GLN A 274 5.90 12.33 35.83
CA GLN A 274 6.31 10.92 35.75
C GLN A 274 5.85 10.28 34.44
N MET A 275 4.62 10.56 33.99
CA MET A 275 4.12 10.08 32.70
C MET A 275 4.88 10.69 31.52
N GLU A 276 5.24 11.97 31.59
CA GLU A 276 6.03 12.65 30.55
C GLU A 276 7.44 12.05 30.43
N ASN A 277 8.14 11.84 31.56
CA ASN A 277 9.45 11.18 31.57
C ASN A 277 9.38 9.75 31.02
N MET A 278 8.39 8.97 31.48
CA MET A 278 8.14 7.61 31.00
C MET A 278 7.85 7.57 29.50
N ALA A 279 7.10 8.55 28.98
CA ALA A 279 6.81 8.67 27.57
C ALA A 279 8.05 8.99 26.76
N GLN A 280 8.94 9.85 27.27
CA GLN A 280 10.18 10.22 26.58
C GLN A 280 11.13 9.02 26.43
N GLU A 281 11.31 8.25 27.51
CA GLU A 281 12.12 7.02 27.50
C GLU A 281 11.51 5.96 26.58
N ALA A 282 10.21 5.70 26.73
CA ALA A 282 9.50 4.71 25.91
C ALA A 282 9.52 5.09 24.42
N PHE A 283 9.33 6.37 24.09
CA PHE A 283 9.39 6.87 22.72
C PHE A 283 10.76 6.63 22.09
N ARG A 284 11.84 6.93 22.81
CA ARG A 284 13.21 6.70 22.32
C ARG A 284 13.49 5.22 22.09
N GLU A 285 13.15 4.35 23.05
CA GLU A 285 13.36 2.90 22.94
C GLU A 285 12.55 2.30 21.77
N VAL A 286 11.26 2.62 21.71
CA VAL A 286 10.36 2.15 20.65
C VAL A 286 10.81 2.66 19.28
N GLY A 287 11.16 3.95 19.20
CA GLY A 287 11.63 4.57 17.96
C GLY A 287 12.86 3.86 17.39
N ASN A 288 13.86 3.60 18.24
CA ASN A 288 15.06 2.86 17.84
C ASN A 288 14.71 1.46 17.33
N ARG A 289 13.86 0.71 18.04
CA ARG A 289 13.46 -0.65 17.61
C ARG A 289 12.66 -0.65 16.31
N LEU A 290 11.79 0.34 16.10
CA LEU A 290 11.03 0.46 14.87
C LEU A 290 11.91 0.83 13.68
N GLN A 291 12.89 1.73 13.88
CA GLN A 291 13.87 2.08 12.86
C GLN A 291 14.75 0.88 12.51
N GLU A 292 15.30 0.19 13.50
CA GLU A 292 16.11 -1.01 13.31
C GLU A 292 15.33 -2.10 12.57
N ARG A 293 14.08 -2.38 12.96
CA ARG A 293 13.21 -3.34 12.25
C ARG A 293 12.99 -2.95 10.79
N ARG A 294 12.76 -1.67 10.49
CA ARG A 294 12.60 -1.18 9.12
C ARG A 294 13.90 -1.25 8.32
N HIS A 295 15.03 -0.94 8.96
CA HIS A 295 16.34 -1.04 8.34
C HIS A 295 16.69 -2.49 7.98
N LEU A 296 16.51 -3.42 8.92
CA LEU A 296 16.70 -4.84 8.67
C LEU A 296 15.77 -5.36 7.57
N ASP A 297 14.49 -4.98 7.59
CA ASP A 297 13.56 -5.37 6.53
C ASP A 297 13.99 -4.86 5.15
N LEU A 298 14.50 -3.63 5.07
CA LEU A 298 15.10 -3.11 3.85
C LEU A 298 16.29 -3.97 3.44
N VAL A 299 17.29 -4.15 4.30
CA VAL A 299 18.53 -4.86 3.98
C VAL A 299 18.26 -6.30 3.52
N TYR A 300 17.38 -7.04 4.19
CA TYR A 300 17.08 -8.42 3.84
C TYR A 300 16.20 -8.59 2.59
N ASN A 301 15.47 -7.54 2.19
CA ASN A 301 14.52 -7.61 1.06
C ASN A 301 14.85 -6.57 -0.03
N PHE A 302 16.08 -6.06 -0.05
CA PHE A 302 16.52 -5.06 -1.01
C PHE A 302 16.92 -5.71 -2.34
N GLY A 303 16.57 -5.03 -3.44
CA GLY A 303 17.07 -5.37 -4.77
C GLY A 303 16.38 -6.57 -5.43
N SER A 304 17.16 -7.33 -6.20
CA SER A 304 16.74 -8.49 -6.98
C SER A 304 17.89 -9.49 -7.15
N HIS A 305 17.69 -10.52 -7.98
CA HIS A 305 18.72 -11.49 -8.36
C HIS A 305 19.99 -10.86 -8.96
N LEU A 306 19.90 -9.63 -9.46
CA LEU A 306 21.04 -8.87 -9.98
C LEU A 306 21.95 -8.31 -8.87
N THR A 307 21.41 -8.10 -7.68
CA THR A 307 22.12 -7.50 -6.53
C THR A 307 22.43 -8.49 -5.42
N ASP A 308 21.86 -9.70 -5.45
CA ASP A 308 22.03 -10.73 -4.41
C ASP A 308 23.50 -11.13 -4.15
N GLN A 309 24.37 -10.99 -5.17
CA GLN A 309 25.78 -11.35 -5.08
C GLN A 309 26.68 -10.18 -4.62
N TYR A 310 26.10 -9.00 -4.34
CA TYR A 310 26.86 -7.83 -3.92
C TYR A 310 27.69 -8.11 -2.66
N ARG A 311 28.98 -7.77 -2.71
CA ARG A 311 29.88 -7.80 -1.57
C ARG A 311 30.56 -6.45 -1.38
N PRO A 312 30.57 -5.89 -0.15
CA PRO A 312 31.32 -4.69 0.15
C PRO A 312 32.79 -4.85 -0.25
N GLY A 313 33.38 -3.84 -0.91
CA GLY A 313 34.79 -3.81 -1.28
C GLY A 313 35.17 -4.43 -2.63
N GLN A 314 34.21 -4.96 -3.40
CA GLN A 314 34.46 -5.49 -4.76
C GLN A 314 34.26 -4.46 -5.88
N GLY A 315 33.78 -3.25 -5.57
CA GLY A 315 33.56 -2.21 -6.56
C GLY A 315 34.85 -1.48 -6.94
N THR A 316 35.04 -1.20 -8.22
CA THR A 316 36.00 -0.19 -8.69
C THR A 316 35.47 1.19 -8.26
N ALA A 317 36.14 1.81 -7.29
CA ALA A 317 35.82 3.15 -6.82
C ALA A 317 36.36 4.22 -7.77
#